data_AF-A0A0G1MZP9-F1
#
_entry.id   AF-A0A0G1MZP9-F1
#
_cell.length_a   1.000
_cell.length_b   1.000
_cell.length_c   1.000
_cell.angle_alpha   90.00
_cell.angle_beta   90.00
_cell.angle_gamma   90.00
#
_symmetry.space_group_name_H-M   'P 1'
#
loop_
_entity.id
_entity.type
_entity.pdbx_description
1 polymer ?
#
loop_
_entity_poly.entity_id
_entity_poly.type
_entity_poly.pdbx_seq_one_letter_code
_entity_poly.pdbx_strand_id
1 'polypeptide(L)'
;MRLIKSEKTAFLILLGSLLLLALTVSSRSMINFLLISALFVLITTGARQAYVWTLIAGVVLETISPFPSFVSMATLLFTVFCAHFLIKNYLSHRTFLGIIAGAVLASLIYEISTFLFSRLVNLIFRGFTPALDFSYGIFMVLRLLWTTLVFAILFLIVQRLFPRVRGTLLAS
;
A
#
# COMPACT_ATOMS: atom_id res chain seq x y z
N MET A 1 -32.76 -0.21 -2.40
CA MET A 1 -31.71 0.75 -1.93
C MET A 1 -30.35 0.12 -1.54
N ARG A 2 -30.14 -1.21 -1.66
CA ARG A 2 -28.83 -1.88 -1.40
C ARG A 2 -27.87 -1.91 -2.60
N LEU A 3 -28.37 -1.78 -3.83
CA LEU A 3 -27.59 -1.92 -5.07
C LEU A 3 -26.57 -0.78 -5.31
N ILE A 4 -26.91 0.46 -4.95
CA ILE A 4 -26.05 1.64 -5.16
C ILE A 4 -24.78 1.62 -4.27
N LYS A 5 -24.79 0.87 -3.16
CA LYS A 5 -23.61 0.70 -2.29
C LYS A 5 -22.60 -0.30 -2.88
N SER A 6 -23.08 -1.23 -3.71
CA SER A 6 -22.30 -2.29 -4.38
C SER A 6 -21.51 -1.77 -5.57
N GLU A 7 -22.10 -0.91 -6.40
CA GLU A 7 -21.42 -0.36 -7.59
C GLU A 7 -20.24 0.55 -7.23
N LYS A 8 -20.33 1.26 -6.09
CA LYS A 8 -19.29 2.20 -5.65
C LYS A 8 -18.08 1.51 -5.04
N THR A 9 -18.32 0.45 -4.27
CA THR A 9 -17.26 -0.43 -3.78
C THR A 9 -16.62 -1.17 -4.95
N ALA A 10 -17.42 -1.66 -5.90
CA ALA A 10 -16.92 -2.25 -7.13
C ALA A 10 -16.02 -1.28 -7.92
N PHE A 11 -16.42 0.00 -8.10
CA PHE A 11 -15.62 1.00 -8.82
C PHE A 11 -14.31 1.35 -8.11
N LEU A 12 -14.31 1.47 -6.78
CA LEU A 12 -13.10 1.72 -5.99
C LEU A 12 -12.15 0.52 -5.97
N ILE A 13 -12.71 -0.69 -5.93
CA ILE A 13 -11.95 -1.93 -6.14
C ILE A 13 -11.40 -1.95 -7.56
N LEU A 14 -12.18 -1.55 -8.57
CA LEU A 14 -11.76 -1.48 -9.98
C LEU A 14 -10.63 -0.46 -10.17
N LEU A 15 -10.67 0.68 -9.47
CA LEU A 15 -9.61 1.69 -9.47
C LEU A 15 -8.32 1.14 -8.82
N GLY A 16 -8.45 0.45 -7.68
CA GLY A 16 -7.34 -0.28 -7.07
C GLY A 16 -6.78 -1.35 -8.02
N SER A 17 -7.66 -2.08 -8.69
CA SER A 17 -7.32 -3.14 -9.66
C SER A 17 -6.67 -2.59 -10.93
N LEU A 18 -7.05 -1.38 -11.37
CA LEU A 18 -6.41 -0.66 -12.47
C LEU A 18 -5.01 -0.19 -12.09
N LEU A 19 -4.81 0.22 -10.84
CA LEU A 19 -3.47 0.46 -10.30
C LEU A 19 -2.65 -0.83 -10.22
N LEU A 20 -3.27 -2.00 -9.92
CA LEU A 20 -2.66 -3.34 -10.07
C LEU A 20 -2.37 -3.74 -11.52
N LEU A 21 -3.05 -3.15 -12.50
CA LEU A 21 -2.78 -3.45 -13.91
C LEU A 21 -1.62 -2.62 -14.45
N ALA A 22 -1.43 -1.41 -13.92
CA ALA A 22 -0.23 -0.59 -14.14
C ALA A 22 1.06 -1.21 -13.53
N LEU A 23 0.91 -2.37 -12.89
CA LEU A 23 1.83 -2.99 -11.95
C LEU A 23 2.71 -4.07 -12.56
N THR A 24 2.49 -4.44 -13.81
CA THR A 24 3.35 -5.38 -14.53
C THR A 24 4.72 -4.80 -14.89
N VAL A 25 4.94 -3.50 -14.66
CA VAL A 25 6.21 -2.84 -15.00
C VAL A 25 6.77 -2.09 -13.79
N SER A 26 7.77 -2.72 -13.17
CA SER A 26 8.82 -2.11 -12.36
C SER A 26 8.67 -2.19 -10.83
N SER A 27 9.13 -3.32 -10.27
CA SER A 27 9.65 -3.39 -8.89
C SER A 27 10.81 -2.41 -8.63
N ARG A 28 11.31 -1.74 -9.68
CA ARG A 28 12.34 -0.68 -9.65
C ARG A 28 11.78 0.72 -9.86
N SER A 29 10.45 0.91 -9.85
CA SER A 29 9.88 2.25 -9.97
C SER A 29 10.17 3.08 -8.71
N MET A 30 10.42 4.37 -8.91
CA MET A 30 10.46 5.35 -7.82
C MET A 30 9.11 5.51 -7.10
N ILE A 31 8.01 5.00 -7.68
CA ILE A 31 6.67 5.07 -7.10
C ILE A 31 6.12 3.65 -6.90
N ASN A 32 5.91 3.27 -5.65
CA ASN A 32 5.26 2.04 -5.23
C ASN A 32 3.73 2.11 -5.35
N PHE A 33 3.22 1.81 -6.54
CA PHE A 33 1.78 1.78 -6.82
C PHE A 33 1.03 0.67 -6.08
N LEU A 34 1.70 -0.43 -5.67
CA LEU A 34 1.10 -1.48 -4.83
C LEU A 34 0.68 -0.94 -3.48
N LEU A 35 1.59 -0.19 -2.84
CA LEU A 35 1.31 0.39 -1.56
C LEU A 35 0.19 1.43 -1.66
N ILE A 36 0.25 2.28 -2.68
CA ILE A 36 -0.77 3.31 -2.94
C ILE A 36 -2.15 2.66 -3.07
N SER A 37 -2.27 1.63 -3.90
CA SER A 37 -3.53 0.92 -4.13
C SER A 37 -4.03 0.20 -2.87
N ALA A 38 -3.16 -0.47 -2.13
CA ALA A 38 -3.51 -1.11 -0.86
C ALA A 38 -4.05 -0.09 0.17
N LEU A 39 -3.40 1.07 0.29
CA LEU A 39 -3.85 2.16 1.17
C LEU A 39 -5.18 2.75 0.71
N PHE A 40 -5.38 2.91 -0.60
CA PHE A 40 -6.65 3.36 -1.16
C PHE A 40 -7.79 2.41 -0.81
N VAL A 41 -7.60 1.10 -0.99
CA VAL A 41 -8.61 0.10 -0.63
C VAL A 41 -8.87 0.13 0.88
N LEU A 42 -7.83 0.23 1.70
CA LEU A 42 -7.95 0.32 3.17
C LEU A 42 -8.79 1.51 3.62
N ILE A 43 -8.53 2.69 3.07
CA ILE A 43 -9.22 3.93 3.48
C ILE A 43 -10.66 3.97 2.96
N THR A 44 -10.91 3.44 1.77
CA THR A 44 -12.20 3.58 1.09
C THR A 44 -13.18 2.45 1.39
N THR A 45 -12.69 1.23 1.58
CA THR A 45 -13.52 0.03 1.76
C THR A 45 -13.35 -0.65 3.12
N GLY A 46 -12.31 -0.28 3.88
CA GLY A 46 -12.01 -0.82 5.20
C GLY A 46 -11.06 -2.02 5.18
N ALA A 47 -10.62 -2.42 6.38
CA ALA A 47 -9.52 -3.38 6.56
C ALA A 47 -9.78 -4.76 5.95
N ARG A 48 -11.00 -5.30 6.13
CA ARG A 48 -11.34 -6.64 5.61
C ARG A 48 -11.13 -6.74 4.10
N GLN A 49 -11.60 -5.75 3.35
CA GLN A 49 -11.42 -5.72 1.90
C GLN A 49 -9.97 -5.46 1.51
N ALA A 50 -9.27 -4.60 2.25
CA ALA A 50 -7.84 -4.37 2.03
C ALA A 50 -6.98 -5.62 2.20
N TYR A 51 -7.24 -6.44 3.23
CA TYR A 51 -6.52 -7.71 3.42
C TYR A 51 -6.77 -8.72 2.30
N VAL A 52 -8.03 -8.90 1.91
CA VAL A 52 -8.38 -9.79 0.79
C VAL A 52 -7.69 -9.32 -0.49
N TRP A 53 -7.72 -8.01 -0.71
CA TRP A 53 -7.14 -7.40 -1.89
C TRP A 53 -5.60 -7.50 -1.92
N THR A 54 -4.91 -7.26 -0.81
CA THR A 54 -3.45 -7.43 -0.73
C THR A 54 -3.02 -8.88 -0.83
N LEU A 55 -3.84 -9.82 -0.35
CA LEU A 55 -3.57 -11.24 -0.51
C LEU A 55 -3.65 -11.65 -1.98
N ILE A 56 -4.71 -11.23 -2.70
CA ILE A 56 -4.85 -11.48 -4.14
C ILE A 56 -3.70 -10.82 -4.91
N ALA A 57 -3.41 -9.54 -4.62
CA ALA A 57 -2.31 -8.81 -5.24
C ALA A 57 -0.95 -9.48 -5.01
N GLY A 58 -0.69 -9.92 -3.79
CA GLY A 58 0.53 -10.62 -3.41
C GLY A 58 0.68 -11.95 -4.15
N VAL A 59 -0.39 -12.75 -4.22
CA VAL A 59 -0.37 -14.02 -4.98
C VAL A 59 -0.09 -13.76 -6.46
N VAL A 60 -0.75 -12.78 -7.07
CA VAL A 60 -0.53 -12.44 -8.48
C VAL A 60 0.93 -12.03 -8.73
N LEU A 61 1.50 -11.18 -7.87
CA LEU A 61 2.91 -10.79 -7.95
C LEU A 61 3.89 -11.96 -7.87
N GLU A 62 3.65 -12.88 -6.93
CA GLU A 62 4.52 -14.04 -6.75
C GLU A 62 4.39 -15.00 -7.95
N THR A 63 3.20 -15.14 -8.55
CA THR A 63 3.02 -16.00 -9.74
C THR A 63 3.67 -15.45 -11.01
N ILE A 64 3.80 -14.13 -11.14
CA ILE A 64 4.41 -13.48 -12.31
C ILE A 64 5.92 -13.27 -12.11
N SER A 65 6.41 -13.33 -10.87
CA SER A 65 7.84 -13.19 -10.56
C SER A 65 8.63 -14.39 -11.09
N PRO A 66 9.77 -14.16 -11.78
CA PRO A 66 10.67 -15.24 -12.18
C PRO A 66 11.26 -15.99 -10.97
N PHE A 67 11.23 -15.38 -9.78
CA PHE A 67 11.64 -15.99 -8.52
C PHE A 67 10.62 -15.62 -7.42
N PRO A 68 9.61 -16.47 -7.16
CA PRO A 68 8.68 -16.25 -6.06
C PRO A 68 9.43 -16.34 -4.73
N SER A 69 9.35 -15.28 -3.93
CA SER A 69 10.04 -15.16 -2.64
C SER A 69 9.07 -14.94 -1.48
N PHE A 70 7.78 -14.73 -1.78
CA PHE A 70 6.72 -14.34 -0.84
C PHE A 70 6.99 -13.05 -0.06
N VAL A 71 8.12 -12.38 -0.30
CA VAL A 71 8.54 -11.15 0.37
C VAL A 71 7.52 -10.06 0.09
N SER A 72 7.09 -9.89 -1.17
CA SER A 72 6.20 -8.79 -1.55
C SER A 72 4.82 -8.97 -0.92
N MET A 73 4.32 -10.22 -0.89
CA MET A 73 3.06 -10.56 -0.21
C MET A 73 3.14 -10.30 1.29
N ALA A 74 4.19 -10.79 1.96
CA ALA A 74 4.38 -10.64 3.40
C ALA A 74 4.49 -9.16 3.81
N THR A 75 5.28 -8.36 3.07
CA THR A 75 5.43 -6.93 3.31
C THR A 75 4.11 -6.19 3.17
N LEU A 76 3.33 -6.44 2.10
CA LEU A 76 2.06 -5.77 1.88
C LEU A 76 1.06 -6.08 2.99
N LEU A 77 0.94 -7.34 3.39
CA LEU A 77 0.05 -7.76 4.47
C LEU A 77 0.43 -7.12 5.80
N PHE A 78 1.73 -7.13 6.14
CA PHE A 78 2.23 -6.51 7.35
C PHE A 78 1.99 -4.99 7.36
N THR A 79 2.24 -4.33 6.22
CA THR A 79 2.04 -2.90 6.07
C THR A 79 0.56 -2.53 6.24
N VAL A 80 -0.36 -3.27 5.61
CA VAL A 80 -1.81 -3.03 5.76
C VAL A 80 -2.26 -3.28 7.20
N PHE A 81 -1.71 -4.28 7.87
CA PHE A 81 -1.98 -4.51 9.28
C PHE A 81 -1.56 -3.33 10.16
N CYS A 82 -0.33 -2.85 10.02
CA CYS A 82 0.13 -1.71 10.78
C CYS A 82 -0.64 -0.43 10.43
N ALA A 83 -0.89 -0.18 9.14
CA ALA A 83 -1.66 0.98 8.68
C ALA A 83 -3.09 0.95 9.25
N HIS A 84 -3.75 -0.22 9.26
CA HIS A 84 -5.06 -0.37 9.86
C HIS A 84 -5.04 -0.07 11.36
N PHE A 85 -4.07 -0.62 12.10
CA PHE A 85 -3.91 -0.38 13.53
C PHE A 85 -3.69 1.11 13.83
N LEU A 86 -2.82 1.78 13.06
CA LEU A 86 -2.56 3.21 13.18
C LEU A 86 -3.82 4.05 12.90
N ILE A 87 -4.54 3.72 11.83
CA ILE A 87 -5.79 4.41 11.47
C ILE A 87 -6.84 4.24 12.57
N LYS A 88 -6.97 3.04 13.12
CA LYS A 88 -8.00 2.73 14.13
C LYS A 88 -7.70 3.37 15.49
N ASN A 89 -6.44 3.41 15.90
CA ASN A 89 -6.07 3.77 17.28
C ASN A 89 -5.55 5.20 17.45
N TYR A 90 -4.91 5.77 16.43
CA TYR A 90 -4.20 7.05 16.57
C TYR A 90 -4.76 8.16 15.68
N LEU A 91 -5.47 7.80 14.61
CA LEU A 91 -6.08 8.75 13.68
C LEU A 91 -7.56 8.96 14.02
N SER A 92 -7.82 9.32 15.28
CA SER A 92 -9.16 9.61 15.81
C SER A 92 -9.86 10.76 15.08
N HIS A 93 -9.08 11.72 14.56
CA HIS A 93 -9.56 12.71 13.61
C HIS A 93 -8.97 12.38 12.25
N ARG A 94 -9.80 11.87 11.32
CA ARG A 94 -9.45 11.64 9.90
C ARG A 94 -9.23 12.96 9.15
N THR A 95 -8.40 13.82 9.71
CA THR A 95 -7.92 15.06 9.09
C THR A 95 -6.99 14.70 7.94
N PHE A 96 -6.91 15.60 6.98
CA PHE A 96 -6.03 15.46 5.83
C PHE A 96 -4.57 15.20 6.24
N LEU A 97 -4.08 15.91 7.26
CA LEU A 97 -2.74 15.73 7.82
C LEU A 97 -2.56 14.33 8.43
N GLY A 98 -3.56 13.81 9.12
CA GLY A 98 -3.53 12.47 9.67
C GLY A 98 -3.40 11.39 8.59
N ILE A 99 -4.12 11.54 7.48
CA ILE A 99 -4.07 10.59 6.37
C ILE A 99 -2.69 10.64 5.68
N ILE A 100 -2.11 11.83 5.51
CA ILE A 100 -0.74 11.97 5.00
C ILE A 100 0.27 11.33 5.96
N ALA A 101 0.19 11.63 7.26
CA ALA A 101 1.08 11.04 8.26
C ALA A 101 0.97 9.51 8.28
N GLY A 102 -0.25 8.98 8.17
CA GLY A 102 -0.51 7.54 8.04
C GLY A 102 0.10 6.94 6.76
N ALA A 103 0.02 7.64 5.63
CA ALA A 103 0.65 7.21 4.38
C ALA A 103 2.19 7.23 4.46
N VAL A 104 2.78 8.25 5.09
CA VAL A 104 4.22 8.32 5.34
C VAL A 104 4.68 7.16 6.22
N LEU A 105 3.97 6.90 7.33
CA LEU A 105 4.25 5.77 8.20
C LEU A 105 4.09 4.43 7.47
N ALA A 106 3.03 4.27 6.68
CA ALA A 106 2.83 3.06 5.89
C ALA A 106 3.93 2.83 4.84
N SER A 107 4.37 3.88 4.15
CA SER A 107 5.52 3.81 3.23
C SER A 107 6.81 3.43 3.95
N LEU A 108 7.05 4.02 5.12
CA LEU A 108 8.22 3.69 5.92
C LEU A 108 8.19 2.24 6.40
N ILE A 109 7.04 1.77 6.90
CA ILE A 109 6.84 0.39 7.33
C ILE A 109 7.06 -0.55 6.15
N TYR A 110 6.52 -0.24 4.97
CA TYR A 110 6.68 -1.05 3.77
C TYR A 110 8.15 -1.22 3.39
N GLU A 111 8.91 -0.13 3.30
CA GLU A 111 10.31 -0.20 2.89
C GLU A 111 11.17 -0.95 3.92
N ILE A 112 10.96 -0.69 5.23
CA ILE A 112 11.66 -1.41 6.30
C ILE A 112 11.32 -2.88 6.29
N SER A 113 10.03 -3.24 6.18
CA SER A 113 9.64 -4.65 6.18
C SER A 113 10.09 -5.37 4.91
N THR A 114 10.13 -4.70 3.75
CA THR A 114 10.73 -5.28 2.53
C THR A 114 12.20 -5.56 2.71
N PHE A 115 12.94 -4.62 3.31
CA PHE A 115 14.34 -4.83 3.64
C PHE A 115 14.53 -6.00 4.61
N LEU A 116 13.77 -6.06 5.70
CA LEU A 116 13.87 -7.14 6.69
C LEU A 116 13.50 -8.52 6.10
N PHE A 117 12.38 -8.62 5.38
CA PHE A 117 11.93 -9.88 4.79
C PHE A 117 12.88 -10.36 3.69
N SER A 118 13.38 -9.46 2.84
CA SER A 118 14.39 -9.83 1.83
C SER A 118 15.69 -10.33 2.48
N ARG A 119 16.10 -9.74 3.61
CA ARG A 119 17.26 -10.21 4.38
C ARG A 119 17.01 -11.56 5.04
N LEU A 120 15.82 -11.79 5.60
CA LEU A 120 15.43 -13.09 6.17
C LEU A 120 15.46 -14.19 5.10
N VAL A 121 14.88 -13.94 3.92
CA VAL A 121 14.90 -14.89 2.81
C VAL A 121 16.34 -15.13 2.33
N ASN A 122 17.16 -14.08 2.18
CA ASN A 122 18.57 -14.25 1.77
C ASN A 122 19.41 -15.03 2.79
N LEU A 123 19.17 -14.83 4.10
CA LEU A 123 19.80 -15.62 5.17
C LEU A 123 19.51 -17.11 5.00
N ILE A 124 18.25 -17.44 4.69
CA ILE A 124 17.78 -18.83 4.54
C ILE A 124 18.35 -19.48 3.28
N PHE A 125 18.46 -18.75 2.16
CA PHE A 125 18.72 -19.36 0.86
C PHE A 125 20.10 -19.10 0.23
N ARG A 126 20.85 -18.04 0.61
CA ARG A 126 22.07 -17.63 -0.13
C ARG A 126 23.25 -17.14 0.71
N GLY A 127 23.20 -17.28 2.04
CA GLY A 127 24.27 -16.81 2.91
C GLY A 127 24.30 -15.28 3.06
N PHE A 128 24.73 -14.83 4.23
CA PHE A 128 24.64 -13.43 4.64
C PHE A 128 25.65 -12.55 3.87
N THR A 129 25.17 -11.71 2.94
CA THR A 129 25.98 -10.67 2.29
C THR A 129 25.48 -9.28 2.70
N PRO A 130 26.05 -8.66 3.75
CA PRO A 130 25.61 -7.36 4.25
C PRO A 130 26.30 -6.24 3.45
N ALA A 131 25.96 -6.09 2.18
CA ALA A 131 26.18 -4.81 1.50
C ALA A 131 24.88 -4.02 1.59
N LEU A 132 24.82 -3.06 2.51
CA LEU A 132 23.91 -1.93 2.40
C LEU A 132 24.57 -0.98 1.41
N ASP A 133 24.29 -1.17 0.12
CA ASP A 133 24.80 -0.23 -0.88
C ASP A 133 24.17 1.14 -0.61
N PHE A 134 25.01 2.17 -0.50
CA PHE A 134 24.57 3.55 -0.29
C PHE A 134 23.53 3.99 -1.35
N SER A 135 23.62 3.45 -2.56
CA SER A 135 22.66 3.61 -3.65
C SER A 135 21.27 3.05 -3.31
N TYR A 136 21.19 1.93 -2.58
CA TYR A 136 19.93 1.35 -2.13
C TYR A 136 19.26 2.24 -1.06
N GLY A 137 20.04 2.79 -0.13
CA GLY A 137 19.54 3.72 0.88
C GLY A 137 18.94 4.99 0.26
N ILE A 138 19.64 5.60 -0.69
CA ILE A 138 19.11 6.76 -1.44
C ILE A 138 17.85 6.39 -2.21
N PHE A 139 17.86 5.25 -2.91
CA PHE A 139 16.70 4.78 -3.67
C PHE A 139 15.48 4.59 -2.77
N MET A 140 15.65 4.02 -1.57
CA MET A 140 14.59 3.81 -0.59
C MET A 140 13.99 5.15 -0.12
N VAL A 141 14.82 6.14 0.19
CA VAL A 141 14.35 7.47 0.62
C VAL A 141 13.59 8.17 -0.50
N LEU A 142 14.13 8.16 -1.73
CA LEU A 142 13.45 8.76 -2.88
C LEU A 142 12.12 8.07 -3.16
N ARG A 143 12.07 6.74 -3.06
CA ARG A 143 10.85 5.96 -3.26
C ARG A 143 9.80 6.27 -2.21
N LEU A 144 10.20 6.44 -0.95
CA LEU A 144 9.32 6.88 0.13
C LEU A 144 8.74 8.27 -0.15
N LEU A 145 9.55 9.23 -0.59
CA LEU A 145 9.08 10.59 -0.90
C LEU A 145 8.11 10.61 -2.09
N TRP A 146 8.45 9.93 -3.19
CA TRP A 146 7.61 9.89 -4.38
C TRP A 146 6.29 9.15 -4.14
N THR A 147 6.30 8.03 -3.40
CA THR A 147 5.07 7.29 -3.07
C THR A 147 4.09 8.10 -2.25
N THR A 148 4.59 8.76 -1.20
CA THR A 148 3.77 9.57 -0.29
C THR A 148 3.21 10.78 -1.00
N LEU A 149 4.00 11.44 -1.84
CA LEU A 149 3.57 12.59 -2.65
C LEU A 149 2.48 12.19 -3.65
N VAL A 150 2.68 11.11 -4.41
CA VAL A 150 1.69 10.64 -5.39
C VAL A 150 0.41 10.18 -4.70
N PHE A 151 0.53 9.48 -3.57
CA PHE A 151 -0.61 9.09 -2.75
C PHE A 151 -1.42 10.32 -2.31
N ALA A 152 -0.77 11.36 -1.79
CA ALA A 152 -1.43 12.58 -1.34
C ALA A 152 -2.18 13.30 -2.47
N ILE A 153 -1.55 13.40 -3.66
CA ILE A 153 -2.18 14.01 -4.85
C ILE A 153 -3.40 13.21 -5.28
N LEU A 154 -3.27 11.88 -5.43
CA LEU A 154 -4.38 11.02 -5.80
C LEU A 154 -5.51 11.10 -4.77
N PHE A 155 -5.16 11.14 -3.49
CA PHE A 155 -6.14 11.23 -2.42
C PHE A 155 -6.92 12.54 -2.49
N LEU A 156 -6.24 13.67 -2.73
CA LEU A 156 -6.88 14.97 -2.96
C LEU A 156 -7.81 14.96 -4.17
N ILE A 157 -7.39 14.37 -5.28
CA ILE A 157 -8.20 14.25 -6.50
C ILE A 157 -9.46 13.43 -6.22
N VAL A 158 -9.32 12.27 -5.58
CA VAL A 158 -10.46 11.40 -5.21
C VAL A 158 -11.38 12.10 -4.23
N GLN A 159 -10.85 12.85 -3.25
CA GLN A 159 -11.65 13.61 -2.30
C GLN A 159 -12.47 14.72 -2.98
N ARG A 160 -11.89 15.41 -3.97
CA ARG A 160 -12.59 16.44 -4.76
C ARG A 160 -13.65 15.85 -5.69
N LEU A 161 -13.35 14.73 -6.34
CA LEU A 161 -14.26 14.06 -7.26
C LEU A 161 -15.41 13.36 -6.52
N PHE A 162 -15.17 12.88 -5.29
CA PHE A 162 -16.14 12.11 -4.50
C PHE A 162 -16.33 12.69 -3.08
N PRO A 163 -16.97 13.86 -2.93
CA PRO A 163 -17.14 14.53 -1.64
C PRO A 163 -17.95 13.71 -0.62
N ARG A 164 -18.69 12.68 -1.03
CA ARG A 164 -19.41 11.76 -0.13
C ARG A 164 -18.52 10.72 0.57
N VAL A 165 -17.27 10.49 0.13
CA VAL A 165 -16.27 9.71 0.88
C VAL A 165 -15.94 10.40 2.22
N ARG A 166 -16.03 11.74 2.24
CA ARG A 166 -15.87 12.56 3.46
C ARG A 166 -16.90 12.21 4.54
N GLY A 167 -18.13 11.86 4.14
CA GLY A 167 -19.22 11.51 5.07
C GLY A 167 -19.09 10.13 5.69
N THR A 168 -18.60 9.13 4.94
CA THR A 168 -18.32 7.78 5.47
C THR A 168 -17.05 7.73 6.31
N LEU A 169 -16.09 8.62 6.09
CA LEU A 169 -14.88 8.74 6.91
C LEU A 169 -15.16 9.36 8.29
N LEU A 170 -16.22 10.17 8.44
CA LEU A 170 -16.59 10.82 9.70
C LEU A 170 -17.67 10.07 10.52
N ALA A 171 -18.31 9.06 9.94
CA ALA A 171 -19.47 8.38 10.52
C ALA A 171 -19.21 6.94 11.04
N SER A 172 -17.95 6.51 11.10
CA SER A 172 -17.53 5.20 11.62
C SER A 172 -16.31 5.36 12.53
#